data_AF-A0A383CAM0-F1
#
_entry.id   AF-A0A383CAM0-F1
#
_cell.length_a   1.000
_cell.length_b   1.000
_cell.length_c   1.000
_cell.angle_alpha   90.00
_cell.angle_beta   90.00
_cell.angle_gamma   90.00
#
_symmetry.space_group_name_H-M   'P 1'
#
loop_
_entity.id
_entity.type
_entity.pdbx_description
1 polymer ?
#
loop_
_entity_poly.entity_id
_entity_poly.type
_entity_poly.pdbx_seq_one_letter_code
_entity_poly.pdbx_strand_id
1 'polypeptide(L)'
;MTNAITSPFVCVSPRLPLLNDYGRAFAGLEGSSSPELVERVKYLFDYLSERLGFLDTSKGKENQKNFNILLNAVYPEVLIDLADLVYAQHERPAVVLNFEHININLKKNLGQNYGPLKKINNNIGELFYQLARTIIENPSLRKDQNII
;
A
#
# COMPACT_ATOMS: atom_id res chain seq x y z
N MET A 1 27.15 10.33 0.64
CA MET A 1 26.78 9.05 1.28
C MET A 1 25.39 8.69 0.79
N THR A 2 25.31 7.84 -0.23
CA THR A 2 24.04 7.24 -0.68
C THR A 2 23.66 6.17 0.35
N ASN A 3 22.86 6.55 1.35
CA ASN A 3 22.10 5.54 2.08
C ASN A 3 21.18 4.89 1.04
N ALA A 4 21.58 3.74 0.51
CA ALA A 4 20.69 2.89 -0.24
C ALA A 4 19.55 2.54 0.71
N ILE A 5 18.43 3.26 0.59
CA ILE A 5 17.21 2.95 1.35
C ILE A 5 16.83 1.56 0.88
N THR A 6 17.17 0.57 1.70
CA THR A 6 16.83 -0.81 1.40
C THR A 6 15.32 -0.89 1.47
N SER A 7 14.68 -1.28 0.36
CA SER A 7 13.23 -1.39 0.31
C SER A 7 12.72 -2.24 1.49
N PRO A 8 11.66 -1.82 2.20
CA PRO A 8 11.06 -2.62 3.26
C PRO A 8 10.37 -3.88 2.70
N PHE A 9 10.16 -3.96 1.38
CA PHE A 9 9.54 -5.09 0.71
C PHE A 9 10.59 -6.09 0.23
N VAL A 10 10.34 -7.36 0.49
CA VAL A 10 11.21 -8.46 0.07
C VAL A 10 10.45 -9.44 -0.82
N CYS A 11 11.15 -9.98 -1.82
CA CYS A 11 10.65 -11.05 -2.70
C CYS A 11 11.19 -12.44 -2.32
N VAL A 12 12.16 -12.51 -1.42
CA VAL A 12 12.78 -13.77 -0.98
C VAL A 12 11.96 -14.43 0.14
N SER A 13 11.97 -15.75 0.16
CA SER A 13 11.33 -16.55 1.22
C SER A 13 12.38 -17.04 2.23
N PRO A 14 12.03 -17.20 3.52
CA PRO A 14 10.72 -16.94 4.13
C PRO A 14 10.43 -15.45 4.35
N ARG A 15 9.15 -15.06 4.25
CA ARG A 15 8.67 -13.69 4.49
C ARG A 15 7.26 -13.68 5.08
N LEU A 16 6.95 -12.63 5.82
CA LEU A 16 5.58 -12.28 6.18
C LEU A 16 4.83 -11.82 4.92
N PRO A 17 3.56 -12.21 4.73
CA PRO A 17 2.79 -11.79 3.57
C PRO A 17 2.57 -10.27 3.57
N LEU A 18 2.41 -9.68 2.38
CA LEU A 18 2.07 -8.27 2.24
C LEU A 18 0.72 -7.96 2.91
N LEU A 19 -0.27 -8.82 2.66
CA LEU A 19 -1.61 -8.78 3.22
C LEU A 19 -1.76 -9.74 4.40
N ASN A 20 -2.45 -9.27 5.44
CA ASN A 20 -3.01 -10.10 6.49
C ASN A 20 -4.54 -9.96 6.51
N ASP A 21 -5.21 -10.73 7.36
CA ASP A 21 -6.69 -10.74 7.45
C ASP A 21 -7.28 -9.34 7.70
N TYR A 22 -6.56 -8.51 8.46
CA TYR A 22 -7.00 -7.15 8.77
C TYR A 22 -6.95 -6.24 7.53
N GLY A 23 -5.87 -6.27 6.74
CA GLY A 23 -5.80 -5.51 5.48
C GLY A 23 -6.74 -6.06 4.42
N ARG A 24 -6.90 -7.39 4.36
CA ARG A 24 -7.76 -8.11 3.40
C ARG A 24 -9.25 -7.82 3.56
N ALA A 25 -9.65 -7.22 4.69
CA ALA A 25 -11.02 -6.75 4.85
C ALA A 25 -11.36 -5.58 3.90
N PHE A 26 -10.37 -4.74 3.51
CA PHE A 26 -10.56 -3.59 2.62
C PHE A 26 -11.78 -2.72 2.97
N ALA A 27 -12.04 -2.51 4.26
CA ALA A 27 -13.26 -1.88 4.74
C ALA A 27 -13.47 -0.44 4.21
N GLY A 28 -12.40 0.27 3.82
CA GLY A 28 -12.48 1.58 3.16
C GLY A 28 -13.08 1.56 1.75
N LEU A 29 -13.20 0.37 1.13
CA LEU A 29 -13.85 0.18 -0.17
C LEU A 29 -15.36 -0.10 -0.04
N GLU A 30 -15.87 -0.32 1.17
CA GLU A 30 -17.29 -0.60 1.39
C GLU A 30 -18.16 0.59 0.97
N GLY A 31 -19.22 0.30 0.22
CA GLY A 31 -20.15 1.32 -0.28
C GLY A 31 -19.59 2.21 -1.40
N SER A 32 -18.45 1.85 -2.00
CA SER A 32 -17.95 2.52 -3.20
C SER A 32 -18.94 2.41 -4.37
N SER A 33 -19.08 3.51 -5.12
CA SER A 33 -19.88 3.56 -6.35
C SER A 33 -19.23 2.89 -7.56
N SER A 34 -17.98 2.43 -7.44
CA SER A 34 -17.18 1.90 -8.56
C SER A 34 -16.74 0.45 -8.27
N PRO A 35 -17.65 -0.54 -8.39
CA PRO A 35 -17.37 -1.92 -8.02
C PRO A 35 -16.23 -2.54 -8.84
N GLU A 36 -16.03 -2.15 -10.10
CA GLU A 36 -14.91 -2.67 -10.90
C GLU A 36 -13.55 -2.22 -10.35
N LEU A 37 -13.46 -0.98 -9.85
CA LEU A 37 -12.23 -0.47 -9.23
C LEU A 37 -11.97 -1.16 -7.89
N VAL A 38 -13.02 -1.41 -7.10
CA VAL A 38 -12.90 -2.16 -5.84
C VAL A 38 -12.30 -3.54 -6.06
N GLU A 39 -12.81 -4.29 -7.04
CA GLU A 39 -12.30 -5.63 -7.34
C GLU A 39 -10.87 -5.59 -7.89
N ARG A 40 -10.54 -4.57 -8.70
CA ARG A 40 -9.15 -4.36 -9.14
C ARG A 40 -8.18 -4.06 -8.00
N VAL A 41 -8.58 -3.26 -7.01
CA VAL A 41 -7.75 -2.96 -5.83
C VAL A 41 -7.47 -4.24 -5.06
N LYS A 42 -8.52 -5.01 -4.75
CA LYS A 42 -8.40 -6.29 -4.04
C LYS A 42 -7.49 -7.26 -4.78
N TYR A 43 -7.76 -7.45 -6.07
CA TYR A 43 -6.98 -8.35 -6.93
C TYR A 43 -5.50 -7.94 -6.96
N LEU A 44 -5.19 -6.66 -7.17
CA LEU A 44 -3.81 -6.19 -7.24
C LEU A 44 -3.05 -6.51 -5.94
N PHE A 45 -3.60 -6.16 -4.78
CA PHE A 45 -2.88 -6.34 -3.53
C PHE A 45 -2.79 -7.82 -3.12
N ASP A 46 -3.79 -8.64 -3.46
CA ASP A 46 -3.69 -10.09 -3.31
C ASP A 46 -2.58 -10.67 -4.19
N TYR A 47 -2.56 -10.28 -5.47
CA TYR A 47 -1.54 -10.70 -6.43
C TYR A 47 -0.12 -10.25 -6.02
N LEU A 48 0.02 -9.03 -5.51
CA LEU A 48 1.28 -8.53 -4.96
C LEU A 48 1.71 -9.29 -3.70
N SER A 49 0.78 -9.75 -2.86
CA SER A 49 1.10 -10.50 -1.64
C SER A 49 1.73 -11.87 -1.91
N GLU A 50 1.47 -12.47 -3.07
CA GLU A 50 2.14 -13.69 -3.52
C GLU A 50 3.61 -13.47 -3.92
N ARG A 51 3.99 -12.21 -4.21
CA ARG A 51 5.31 -11.84 -4.76
C ARG A 51 6.16 -11.04 -3.79
N LEU A 52 5.52 -10.22 -2.97
CA LEU A 52 6.13 -9.31 -2.02
C LEU A 52 5.71 -9.66 -0.60
N GLY A 53 6.43 -9.09 0.36
CA GLY A 53 6.16 -9.27 1.77
C GLY A 53 7.17 -8.51 2.60
N PHE A 54 7.25 -8.84 3.88
CA PHE A 54 8.15 -8.21 4.84
C PHE A 54 9.02 -9.27 5.52
N LEU A 55 10.22 -8.89 5.96
CA LEU A 55 11.05 -9.77 6.78
C LEU A 55 10.37 -10.07 8.13
N ASP A 56 10.54 -11.28 8.66
CA ASP A 56 10.07 -11.64 10.02
C ASP A 56 11.00 -11.06 11.09
N THR A 57 10.99 -9.73 11.19
CA THR A 57 11.71 -8.96 12.22
C THR A 57 10.74 -8.01 12.90
N SER A 58 11.12 -7.44 14.04
CA SER A 58 10.29 -6.42 14.71
C SER A 58 9.95 -5.25 13.79
N LYS A 59 10.89 -4.82 12.93
CA LYS A 59 10.65 -3.75 11.98
C LYS A 59 9.75 -4.19 10.82
N GLY A 60 9.94 -5.40 10.31
CA GLY A 60 9.08 -5.95 9.25
C GLY A 60 7.63 -6.15 9.71
N LYS A 61 7.42 -6.58 10.97
CA LYS A 61 6.08 -6.66 11.60
C LYS A 61 5.42 -5.29 11.73
N GLU A 62 6.19 -4.28 12.15
CA GLU A 62 5.68 -2.90 12.22
C GLU A 62 5.29 -2.37 10.83
N ASN A 63 6.13 -2.62 9.82
CA ASN A 63 5.86 -2.23 8.44
C ASN A 63 4.62 -2.95 7.89
N GLN A 64 4.51 -4.26 8.09
CA GLN A 64 3.33 -5.04 7.72
C GLN A 64 2.07 -4.49 8.38
N LYS A 65 2.13 -4.19 9.68
CA LYS A 65 1.00 -3.59 10.40
C LYS A 65 0.57 -2.26 9.80
N ASN A 66 1.50 -1.33 9.58
CA ASN A 66 1.20 -0.02 9.00
C ASN A 66 0.66 -0.13 7.57
N PHE A 67 1.22 -1.05 6.78
CA PHE A 67 0.74 -1.29 5.42
C PHE A 67 -0.69 -1.86 5.41
N ASN A 68 -1.02 -2.78 6.31
CA ASN A 68 -2.37 -3.31 6.41
C ASN A 68 -3.37 -2.31 7.02
N ILE A 69 -2.92 -1.31 7.78
CA ILE A 69 -3.74 -0.13 8.15
C ILE A 69 -4.12 0.68 6.91
N LEU A 70 -3.17 0.92 6.00
CA LEU A 70 -3.48 1.55 4.71
C LEU A 70 -4.51 0.73 3.94
N LEU A 71 -4.26 -0.56 3.73
CA LEU A 71 -5.13 -1.41 2.90
C LEU A 71 -6.54 -1.56 3.47
N ASN A 72 -6.67 -1.64 4.80
CA ASN A 72 -7.99 -1.66 5.43
C ASN A 72 -8.79 -0.38 5.20
N ALA A 73 -8.14 0.79 5.16
CA ALA A 73 -8.78 2.10 5.01
C ALA A 73 -8.68 2.69 3.59
N VAL A 74 -8.24 1.89 2.63
CA VAL A 74 -7.95 2.32 1.27
C VAL A 74 -9.20 2.77 0.52
N TYR A 75 -9.03 3.59 -0.50
CA TYR A 75 -10.09 4.04 -1.41
C TYR A 75 -9.84 3.53 -2.84
N PRO A 76 -10.86 3.45 -3.70
CA PRO A 76 -10.75 2.86 -5.04
C PRO A 76 -9.66 3.49 -5.92
N GLU A 77 -9.49 4.81 -5.85
CA GLU A 77 -8.56 5.58 -6.66
C GLU A 77 -7.08 5.35 -6.29
N VAL A 78 -6.77 4.59 -5.24
CA VAL A 78 -5.39 4.25 -4.86
C VAL A 78 -4.59 3.60 -6.00
N LEU A 79 -5.27 2.92 -6.94
CA LEU A 79 -4.63 2.35 -8.12
C LEU A 79 -4.10 3.43 -9.05
N ILE A 80 -4.82 4.54 -9.17
CA ILE A 80 -4.41 5.68 -9.98
C ILE A 80 -3.19 6.32 -9.32
N ASP A 81 -3.20 6.48 -8.00
CA ASP A 81 -2.05 7.02 -7.26
C ASP A 81 -0.81 6.12 -7.42
N LEU A 82 -0.99 4.80 -7.33
CA LEU A 82 0.11 3.86 -7.53
C LEU A 82 0.59 3.86 -8.99
N ALA A 83 -0.33 3.94 -9.96
CA ALA A 83 -0.01 4.03 -11.38
C ALA A 83 0.77 5.30 -11.69
N ASP A 84 0.34 6.45 -11.17
CA ASP A 84 1.06 7.71 -11.32
C ASP A 84 2.47 7.60 -10.74
N LEU A 85 2.65 6.98 -9.58
CA LEU A 85 3.99 6.77 -9.01
C LEU A 85 4.86 5.81 -9.84
N VAL A 86 4.28 4.73 -10.40
CA VAL A 86 5.03 3.72 -11.17
C VAL A 86 5.34 4.21 -12.59
N TYR A 87 4.41 4.90 -13.23
CA TYR A 87 4.46 5.21 -14.66
C TYR A 87 4.75 6.67 -14.99
N ALA A 88 4.76 7.61 -14.02
CA ALA A 88 4.88 9.05 -14.25
C ALA A 88 5.79 9.41 -15.45
N GLN A 89 5.13 9.57 -16.61
CA GLN A 89 5.54 10.44 -17.69
C GLN A 89 4.91 11.80 -17.33
N HIS A 90 5.77 12.71 -16.86
CA HIS A 90 5.59 14.14 -16.57
C HIS A 90 4.18 14.78 -16.69
N GLU A 91 3.73 15.45 -15.60
CA GLU A 91 3.20 16.84 -15.55
C GLU A 91 2.26 17.08 -14.35
N ARG A 92 1.80 16.04 -13.65
CA ARG A 92 1.05 16.21 -12.40
C ARG A 92 2.00 16.17 -11.20
N PRO A 93 1.86 17.08 -10.20
CA PRO A 93 2.55 16.89 -8.93
C PRO A 93 2.18 15.50 -8.41
N ALA A 94 3.18 14.69 -8.07
CA ALA A 94 3.01 13.31 -7.62
C ALA A 94 1.82 13.22 -6.67
N VAL A 95 0.76 12.50 -7.07
CA VAL A 95 -0.43 12.40 -6.24
C VAL A 95 -0.04 11.60 -5.00
N VAL A 96 -0.01 12.30 -3.88
CA VAL A 96 0.21 11.71 -2.56
C VAL A 96 -1.11 11.10 -2.13
N LEU A 97 -1.05 9.93 -1.49
CA LEU A 97 -2.21 9.29 -0.84
C LEU A 97 -3.13 10.34 -0.20
N ASN A 98 -4.43 10.23 -0.48
CA ASN A 98 -5.45 11.09 0.10
C ASN A 98 -5.65 10.72 1.58
N PHE A 99 -4.81 11.30 2.44
CA PHE A 99 -4.86 11.05 3.88
C PHE A 99 -6.14 11.58 4.54
N GLU A 100 -6.83 12.54 3.94
CA GLU A 100 -8.14 12.95 4.45
C GLU A 100 -9.14 11.79 4.33
N HIS A 101 -9.24 11.19 3.14
CA HIS A 101 -10.10 10.05 2.88
C HIS A 101 -9.69 8.83 3.73
N ILE A 102 -8.39 8.49 3.76
CA ILE A 102 -7.87 7.39 4.57
C ILE A 102 -8.22 7.60 6.05
N ASN A 103 -8.02 8.81 6.58
CA ASN A 103 -8.33 9.11 7.98
C ASN A 103 -9.83 9.02 8.28
N ILE A 104 -10.70 9.41 7.34
CA ILE A 104 -12.15 9.23 7.47
C ILE A 104 -12.49 7.75 7.58
N ASN A 105 -11.93 6.91 6.71
CA ASN A 105 -12.17 5.46 6.71
C ASN A 105 -11.62 4.80 7.98
N LEU A 106 -10.43 5.19 8.44
CA LEU A 106 -9.85 4.70 9.70
C LEU A 106 -10.75 5.02 10.89
N LYS A 107 -11.27 6.24 10.98
CA LYS A 107 -12.16 6.65 12.09
C LYS A 107 -13.48 5.88 12.09
N LYS A 108 -14.03 5.56 10.92
CA LYS A 108 -15.27 4.77 10.78
C LYS A 108 -15.09 3.34 11.29
N ASN A 109 -13.98 2.69 10.90
CA ASN A 109 -13.80 1.26 11.16
C ASN A 109 -13.25 0.93 12.55
N LEU A 110 -12.55 1.88 13.19
CA LEU A 110 -11.74 1.60 14.37
C LEU A 110 -12.00 2.53 15.56
N GLY A 111 -12.94 3.48 15.39
CA GLY A 111 -13.28 4.47 16.41
C GLY A 111 -12.20 5.52 16.66
N GLN A 112 -12.31 6.25 17.78
CA GLN A 112 -11.41 7.36 18.13
C GLN A 112 -10.03 6.94 18.69
N ASN A 113 -9.72 5.64 18.77
CA ASN A 113 -8.57 5.11 19.53
C ASN A 113 -7.28 4.91 18.72
N TYR A 114 -7.05 5.70 17.67
CA TYR A 114 -5.71 5.77 17.10
C TYR A 114 -4.87 6.81 17.83
N GLY A 115 -3.61 6.45 18.11
CA GLY A 115 -2.59 7.43 18.46
C GLY A 115 -2.42 8.49 17.36
N PRO A 116 -1.41 9.37 17.45
CA PRO A 116 -1.30 10.51 16.55
C PRO A 116 -1.30 10.08 15.06
N LEU A 117 -2.41 10.34 14.35
CA LEU A 117 -2.59 9.95 12.94
C LEU A 117 -1.44 10.46 12.05
N LYS A 118 -0.84 11.60 12.40
CA LYS A 118 0.34 12.14 11.72
C LYS A 118 1.49 11.13 11.61
N LYS A 119 1.81 10.38 12.67
CA LYS A 119 2.90 9.39 12.65
C LYS A 119 2.54 8.19 11.77
N ILE A 120 1.30 7.74 11.87
CA ILE A 120 0.78 6.61 11.08
C ILE A 120 0.79 6.98 9.59
N ASN A 121 0.30 8.17 9.25
CA ASN A 121 0.23 8.67 7.89
C ASN A 121 1.62 8.81 7.27
N ASN A 122 2.59 9.33 8.01
CA ASN A 122 3.97 9.38 7.54
C ASN A 122 4.53 7.97 7.22
N ASN A 123 4.31 7.00 8.11
CA ASN A 123 4.76 5.63 7.89
C ASN A 123 4.06 4.97 6.69
N ILE A 124 2.76 5.18 6.56
CA ILE A 124 1.94 4.67 5.44
C ILE A 124 2.40 5.28 4.12
N GLY A 125 2.60 6.60 4.08
CA GLY A 125 3.05 7.31 2.88
C GLY A 125 4.41 6.83 2.41
N GLU A 126 5.36 6.67 3.35
CA GLU A 126 6.67 6.11 3.03
C GLU A 126 6.56 4.69 2.49
N LEU A 127 5.77 3.82 3.13
CA LEU A 127 5.58 2.44 2.65
C LEU A 127 4.96 2.38 1.26
N PHE A 128 3.98 3.24 0.96
CA PHE A 128 3.36 3.28 -0.36
C PHE A 128 4.31 3.79 -1.44
N TYR A 129 5.10 4.81 -1.14
CA TYR A 129 6.16 5.28 -2.04
C TYR A 129 7.21 4.19 -2.29
N GLN A 130 7.64 3.50 -1.24
CA GLN A 130 8.59 2.39 -1.35
C GLN A 130 8.03 1.20 -2.14
N LEU A 131 6.71 0.96 -2.10
CA LEU A 131 6.07 -0.05 -2.93
C LEU A 131 6.23 0.30 -4.41
N ALA A 132 5.92 1.54 -4.79
CA ALA A 132 6.10 2.01 -6.15
C ALA A 132 7.56 1.89 -6.61
N ARG A 133 8.53 2.31 -5.77
CA ARG A 133 9.96 2.12 -6.04
C ARG A 133 10.33 0.66 -6.24
N THR A 134 9.81 -0.23 -5.40
CA THR A 134 10.04 -1.68 -5.51
C THR A 134 9.52 -2.24 -6.84
N ILE A 135 8.36 -1.78 -7.29
CA ILE A 135 7.80 -2.18 -8.60
C ILE A 135 8.70 -1.66 -9.72
N ILE A 136 9.09 -0.38 -9.70
CA ILE A 136 9.94 0.25 -10.72
C ILE A 136 11.31 -0.43 -10.84
N GLU A 137 11.93 -0.73 -9.71
CA GLU A 137 13.29 -1.28 -9.63
C GLU A 137 13.34 -2.78 -9.89
N ASN A 138 12.21 -3.48 -9.77
CA ASN A 138 12.12 -4.92 -10.04
C ASN A 138 11.58 -5.18 -11.47
N PRO A 139 12.42 -5.62 -12.42
CA PRO A 139 12.00 -5.82 -13.80
C PRO A 139 10.90 -6.86 -13.98
N SER A 140 10.81 -7.86 -13.10
CA SER A 140 9.74 -8.87 -13.18
C SER A 140 8.40 -8.29 -12.77
N LEU A 141 8.36 -7.38 -11.79
CA LEU A 141 7.13 -6.70 -11.37
C LEU A 141 6.73 -5.62 -12.38
N ARG A 142 7.68 -4.82 -12.84
CA ARG A 142 7.43 -3.73 -13.80
C ARG A 142 6.86 -4.19 -15.14
N LYS A 143 7.18 -5.42 -15.57
CA LYS A 143 6.71 -5.98 -16.85
C LYS A 143 5.50 -6.91 -16.68
N ASP A 144 5.03 -7.10 -15.45
CA ASP A 144 3.90 -7.99 -15.16
C ASP A 144 2.59 -7.28 -15.53
N GLN A 145 1.86 -7.83 -16.50
CA GLN A 145 0.59 -7.26 -16.97
C GLN A 145 -0.52 -7.28 -15.92
N ASN A 146 -0.35 -8.04 -14.83
CA ASN A 146 -1.25 -8.02 -13.69
C ASN A 146 -0.92 -6.91 -12.67
N ILE A 147 0.24 -6.24 -12.80
CA ILE A 147 0.70 -5.16 -11.92
C ILE A 147 0.65 -3.84 -12.70
N ILE A 148 -0.52 -3.20 -12.58
CA ILE A 148 -0.89 -1.87 -13.14
C ILE A 148 -0.64 -1.71 -14.63
#